data_AF-X1JIZ2-F1
#
_entry.id   AF-X1JIZ2-F1
#
_cell.length_a   1.000
_cell.length_b   1.000
_cell.length_c   1.000
_cell.angle_alpha   90.00
_cell.angle_beta   90.00
_cell.angle_gamma   90.00
#
_symmetry.space_group_name_H-M   'P 1'
#
loop_
_entity.id
_entity.type
_entity.pdbx_description
1 polymer ?
#
loop_
_entity_poly.entity_id
_entity_poly.type
_entity_poly.pdbx_seq_one_letter_code
_entity_poly.pdbx_strand_id
1 'polypeptide(L)'
;MPDLSKGMSILSGDQLVAQLACELGTKRVILGVDVDGVYTVNPKTNKNAELIQEISLSNWPSVEKRLTGVVKGRDVTGGITNKMRELLALVERGVEAEIVNAAKP
;
A
#
# COMPACT_ATOMS: atom_id res chain seq x y z
N MET A 1 -6.69 -2.59 -29.22
CA MET A 1 -7.58 -1.41 -29.23
C MET A 1 -8.21 -1.31 -27.86
N PRO A 2 -8.25 -0.13 -27.22
CA PRO A 2 -8.96 0.05 -25.95
C PRO A 2 -10.48 -0.08 -26.16
N ASP A 3 -11.18 -0.52 -25.13
CA ASP A 3 -12.65 -0.62 -25.10
C ASP A 3 -13.27 0.78 -25.13
N LEU A 4 -13.95 1.11 -26.22
CA LEU A 4 -14.58 2.43 -26.46
C LEU A 4 -15.78 2.69 -25.54
N SER A 5 -16.32 1.66 -24.86
CA SER A 5 -17.48 1.78 -23.97
C SER A 5 -17.11 2.06 -22.50
N LYS A 6 -15.91 1.65 -22.05
CA LYS A 6 -15.43 1.86 -20.67
C LYS A 6 -14.30 2.88 -20.54
N GLY A 7 -13.69 3.31 -21.65
CA GLY A 7 -12.47 4.13 -21.61
C GLY A 7 -11.24 3.32 -21.15
N MET A 8 -10.05 3.93 -21.19
CA MET A 8 -8.86 3.33 -20.58
C MET A 8 -8.92 3.50 -19.06
N SER A 9 -9.04 2.39 -18.32
CA SER A 9 -8.81 2.35 -16.89
C SER A 9 -7.40 1.82 -16.61
N ILE A 10 -6.62 2.57 -15.83
CA ILE A 10 -5.35 2.10 -15.28
C ILE A 10 -5.71 1.20 -14.10
N LEU A 11 -5.48 -0.11 -14.24
CA LEU A 11 -5.63 -1.05 -13.14
C LEU A 11 -4.33 -1.09 -12.34
N SER A 12 -4.41 -0.86 -11.03
CA SER A 12 -3.22 -0.94 -10.18
C SER A 12 -2.73 -2.39 -10.08
N GLY A 13 -1.42 -2.60 -10.12
CA GLY A 13 -0.82 -3.90 -9.80
C GLY A 13 -1.22 -4.40 -8.42
N ASP A 14 -1.48 -3.50 -7.47
CA ASP A 14 -1.89 -3.86 -6.11
C ASP A 14 -3.29 -4.48 -6.07
N GLN A 15 -4.20 -3.99 -6.93
CA GLN A 15 -5.55 -4.55 -7.08
C GLN A 15 -5.52 -5.94 -7.69
N LEU A 16 -4.64 -6.15 -8.67
CA LEU A 16 -4.42 -7.48 -9.25
C LEU A 16 -3.87 -8.46 -8.21
N VAL A 17 -2.87 -8.04 -7.43
CA VAL A 17 -2.30 -8.88 -6.35
C VAL A 17 -3.36 -9.23 -5.31
N ALA A 18 -4.19 -8.27 -4.90
CA ALA A 18 -5.26 -8.53 -3.94
C ALA A 18 -6.33 -9.49 -4.47
N GLN A 19 -6.74 -9.31 -5.73
CA GLN A 19 -7.67 -10.24 -6.39
C GLN A 19 -7.09 -11.66 -6.49
N LEU A 20 -5.86 -11.80 -6.98
CA LEU A 20 -5.20 -13.09 -7.12
C LEU A 20 -5.00 -13.77 -5.76
N ALA A 21 -4.63 -13.00 -4.72
CA ALA A 21 -4.44 -13.54 -3.39
C ALA A 21 -5.74 -14.15 -2.81
N CYS A 22 -6.87 -13.49 -3.07
CA CYS A 22 -8.19 -14.00 -2.70
C CYS A 22 -8.57 -15.25 -3.50
N GLU A 23 -8.36 -15.24 -4.81
CA GLU A 23 -8.74 -16.35 -5.70
C GLU A 23 -7.89 -17.60 -5.47
N LEU A 24 -6.60 -17.43 -5.17
CA LEU A 24 -5.66 -18.52 -4.94
C LEU A 24 -5.67 -19.03 -3.48
N GLY A 25 -6.40 -18.35 -2.58
CA GLY A 25 -6.43 -18.72 -1.15
C GLY A 25 -5.05 -18.62 -0.48
N THR A 26 -4.23 -17.65 -0.87
CA THR A 26 -2.88 -17.48 -0.30
C THR A 26 -2.94 -17.09 1.17
N LYS A 27 -1.99 -17.60 1.94
CA LYS A 27 -1.84 -17.25 3.37
C LYS A 27 -1.04 -15.96 3.60
N ARG A 28 -0.24 -15.55 2.61
CA ARG A 28 0.65 -14.40 2.72
C ARG A 28 0.82 -13.69 1.37
N VAL A 29 0.88 -12.37 1.40
CA VAL A 29 1.23 -11.48 0.29
C VAL A 29 2.41 -10.61 0.69
N ILE A 30 3.42 -10.52 -0.18
CA ILE A 30 4.59 -9.68 0.01
C ILE A 30 4.64 -8.66 -1.12
N LEU A 31 4.62 -7.38 -0.79
CA LEU A 31 4.70 -6.28 -1.73
C LEU A 31 6.10 -5.65 -1.69
N GLY A 32 6.83 -5.80 -2.79
CA GLY A 32 8.13 -5.14 -2.97
C GLY A 32 7.97 -3.67 -3.38
N VAL A 33 8.57 -2.76 -2.62
CA VAL A 33 8.58 -1.31 -2.91
C VAL A 33 10.03 -0.76 -2.94
N ASP A 34 10.23 0.48 -3.35
CA ASP A 34 11.55 1.13 -3.45
C ASP A 34 12.03 1.77 -2.14
N VAL A 35 11.37 1.47 -1.02
CA VAL A 35 11.63 1.98 0.33
C VAL A 35 11.50 0.85 1.35
N ASP A 36 11.97 1.05 2.59
CA ASP A 36 11.96 0.00 3.63
C ASP A 36 10.57 -0.37 4.17
N GLY A 37 9.53 0.32 3.74
CA GLY A 37 8.16 0.04 4.15
C GLY A 37 7.32 1.32 4.21
N VAL A 38 6.37 1.35 5.13
CA VAL A 38 5.50 2.51 5.34
C VAL A 38 6.13 3.46 6.34
N TYR A 39 6.31 4.71 5.95
CA TYR A 39 6.83 5.75 6.83
C TYR A 39 5.74 6.72 7.26
N THR A 40 5.89 7.34 8.43
CA THR A 40 4.97 8.38 8.92
C THR A 40 4.86 9.58 7.97
N VAL A 41 5.96 9.90 7.29
CA VAL A 41 6.11 10.98 6.30
C VAL A 41 7.09 10.54 5.21
N ASN A 42 7.11 11.22 4.08
CA ASN A 42 7.98 10.82 2.96
C ASN A 42 9.48 10.88 3.36
N PRO A 43 10.19 9.73 3.43
CA PRO A 43 11.58 9.66 3.91
C PRO A 43 12.58 10.32 2.96
N LYS A 44 12.21 10.51 1.69
CA LYS A 44 13.04 11.23 0.71
C LYS A 44 13.05 12.74 0.94
N THR A 45 12.04 13.26 1.65
CA THR A 45 11.86 14.72 1.86
C THR A 45 12.00 15.15 3.31
N ASN A 46 11.82 14.24 4.26
CA ASN A 46 11.84 14.56 5.68
C ASN A 46 12.72 13.56 6.43
N LYS A 47 13.73 14.08 7.14
CA LYS A 47 14.67 13.29 7.93
C LYS A 47 14.06 12.71 9.20
N ASN A 48 12.92 13.26 9.66
CA ASN A 48 12.16 12.75 10.80
C ASN A 48 11.14 11.68 10.36
N ALA A 49 11.31 11.08 9.18
CA ALA A 49 10.49 9.98 8.74
C ALA A 49 10.76 8.74 9.59
N GLU A 50 9.73 8.29 10.30
CA GLU A 50 9.78 7.10 11.14
C GLU A 50 9.15 5.93 10.38
N LEU A 51 9.85 4.79 10.35
CA LEU A 51 9.32 3.55 9.78
C LEU A 51 8.27 2.96 10.71
N ILE A 52 7.09 2.68 10.17
CA ILE A 52 6.00 2.02 10.88
C ILE A 52 6.21 0.51 10.74
N GLN A 53 6.67 -0.11 11.82
CA GLN A 53 7.02 -1.54 11.81
C GLN A 53 5.80 -2.46 11.76
N GLU A 54 4.68 -2.06 12.36
CA GLU A 54 3.48 -2.88 12.45
C GLU A 54 2.23 -2.05 12.17
N ILE A 55 1.42 -2.51 11.22
CA ILE A 55 0.13 -1.92 10.87
C ILE A 55 -0.94 -2.98 11.02
N SER A 56 -1.96 -2.64 11.78
CA SER A 56 -3.12 -3.48 12.07
C SER A 56 -4.41 -2.72 11.76
N LEU A 57 -5.51 -3.45 11.64
CA LEU A 57 -6.83 -2.85 11.40
C LEU A 57 -7.21 -1.83 12.49
N SER A 58 -6.74 -2.02 13.73
CA SER A 58 -7.03 -1.10 14.84
C SER A 58 -6.18 0.17 14.79
N ASN A 59 -4.93 0.10 14.34
CA ASN A 59 -4.04 1.26 14.27
C ASN A 59 -4.13 2.02 12.93
N TRP A 60 -4.69 1.38 11.89
CA TRP A 60 -4.78 1.95 10.55
C TRP A 60 -5.44 3.33 10.49
N PRO A 61 -6.58 3.62 11.16
CA PRO A 61 -7.19 4.94 11.09
C PRO A 61 -6.26 6.06 11.60
N SER A 62 -5.39 5.75 12.55
CA SER A 62 -4.39 6.68 13.07
C SER A 62 -3.22 6.84 12.12
N VAL A 63 -2.76 5.74 11.51
CA VAL A 63 -1.70 5.74 10.49
C VAL A 63 -2.14 6.49 9.24
N GLU A 64 -3.34 6.22 8.73
CA GLU A 64 -3.94 6.88 7.57
C GLU A 64 -4.06 8.40 7.78
N LYS A 65 -4.49 8.84 8.97
CA LYS A 65 -4.52 10.27 9.33
C LYS A 65 -3.13 10.91 9.32
N ARG A 66 -2.09 10.20 9.75
CA ARG A 66 -0.70 10.70 9.68
C ARG A 66 -0.21 10.77 8.24
N LEU A 67 -0.49 9.74 7.44
CA LEU A 67 -0.14 9.69 6.01
C LEU A 67 -0.82 10.80 5.20
N THR A 68 -2.10 11.07 5.47
CA THR A 68 -2.89 12.09 4.77
C THR A 68 -2.69 13.50 5.33
N GLY A 69 -2.45 13.63 6.64
CA GLY A 69 -2.33 14.91 7.34
C GLY A 69 -1.00 15.66 7.10
N VAL A 70 0.06 14.98 6.64
CA VAL A 70 1.38 15.60 6.46
C VAL A 70 1.63 16.09 5.02
N VAL A 71 0.67 15.93 4.11
CA VAL A 71 0.84 16.27 2.69
C VAL A 71 0.65 17.78 2.43
N LYS A 72 1.66 18.59 2.78
CA LYS A 72 2.05 19.77 1.95
C LYS A 72 3.06 19.38 0.86
N GLY A 73 3.58 18.16 0.88
CA GLY A 73 4.49 17.61 -0.12
C GLY A 73 3.83 16.51 -0.94
N ARG A 74 3.18 16.92 -2.04
CA ARG A 74 2.78 16.14 -3.22
C ARG A 74 2.99 14.60 -3.13
N ASP A 75 2.15 13.90 -2.36
CA ASP A 75 1.80 12.51 -2.67
C ASP A 75 0.40 12.52 -3.30
N VAL A 76 0.38 12.80 -4.60
CA VAL A 76 -0.84 13.00 -5.40
C VAL A 76 -1.41 11.69 -5.95
N THR A 77 -0.88 10.55 -5.53
CA THR A 77 -1.25 9.25 -6.14
C THR A 77 -2.24 8.45 -5.31
N GLY A 78 -2.42 8.79 -4.03
CA GLY A 78 -2.98 7.83 -3.09
C GLY A 78 -2.21 6.50 -3.14
N GLY A 79 -0.94 6.49 -3.55
CA GLY A 79 -0.22 5.29 -3.96
C GLY A 79 0.01 4.35 -2.78
N ILE A 80 0.73 4.81 -1.75
CA ILE A 80 0.98 3.98 -0.57
C ILE A 80 -0.28 3.80 0.27
N THR A 81 -1.14 4.82 0.36
CA THR A 81 -2.41 4.73 1.10
C THR A 81 -3.37 3.72 0.45
N ASN A 82 -3.52 3.71 -0.87
CA ASN A 82 -4.35 2.72 -1.57
C ASN A 82 -3.73 1.32 -1.50
N LYS A 83 -2.40 1.19 -1.68
CA LYS A 83 -1.69 -0.08 -1.45
C LYS A 83 -2.04 -0.66 -0.09
N MET A 84 -1.98 0.17 0.96
CA MET A 84 -2.32 -0.24 2.31
C MET A 84 -3.79 -0.61 2.46
N ARG A 85 -4.73 0.12 1.86
CA ARG A 85 -6.16 -0.26 1.89
C ARG A 85 -6.42 -1.61 1.23
N GLU A 86 -5.80 -1.88 0.08
CA GLU A 86 -5.90 -3.18 -0.60
C GLU A 86 -5.31 -4.31 0.26
N LEU A 87 -4.14 -4.09 0.87
CA LEU A 87 -3.52 -5.05 1.77
C LEU A 87 -4.35 -5.28 3.05
N LEU A 88 -4.95 -4.22 3.61
CA LEU A 88 -5.82 -4.35 4.79
C LEU A 88 -7.08 -5.15 4.49
N ALA A 89 -7.65 -5.01 3.29
CA ALA A 89 -8.77 -5.84 2.85
C ALA A 89 -8.39 -7.34 2.76
N LEU A 90 -7.12 -7.66 2.49
CA LEU A 90 -6.60 -9.03 2.55
C LEU A 90 -6.42 -9.50 3.99
N VAL A 91 -5.89 -8.63 4.87
CA VAL A 91 -5.72 -8.91 6.30
C VAL A 91 -7.07 -9.19 6.98
N GLU A 92 -8.13 -8.44 6.62
CA GLU A 92 -9.51 -8.72 7.08
C GLU A 92 -10.00 -10.12 6.70
N ARG A 93 -9.49 -10.67 5.59
CA ARG A 93 -9.82 -12.02 5.11
C ARG A 93 -8.89 -13.09 5.67
N GLY A 94 -7.99 -12.73 6.60
CA GLY A 94 -7.05 -13.65 7.24
C GLY A 94 -5.77 -13.92 6.45
N VAL A 95 -5.44 -13.08 5.47
CA VAL A 95 -4.21 -13.16 4.68
C VAL A 95 -3.17 -12.22 5.29
N GLU A 96 -1.98 -12.73 5.62
CA GLU A 96 -0.89 -11.89 6.10
C GLU A 96 -0.36 -11.00 4.96
N ALA A 97 -0.07 -9.73 5.26
CA ALA A 97 0.48 -8.79 4.30
C ALA A 97 1.80 -8.20 4.82
N GLU A 98 2.82 -8.16 3.96
CA GLU A 98 4.14 -7.60 4.27
C GLU A 98 4.60 -6.65 3.16
N ILE A 99 5.24 -5.53 3.53
CA ILE A 99 5.86 -4.61 2.59
C ILE A 99 7.36 -4.64 2.84
N VAL A 100 8.13 -4.88 1.78
CA VAL A 100 9.58 -5.02 1.84
C VAL A 100 10.26 -4.13 0.81
N ASN A 101 11.50 -3.70 1.09
CA ASN A 101 12.31 -3.02 0.10
C ASN A 101 12.83 -4.02 -0.92
N ALA A 102 12.32 -3.98 -2.15
CA ALA A 102 12.78 -4.87 -3.23
C ALA A 102 14.15 -4.47 -3.81
N ALA A 103 14.67 -3.29 -3.45
CA ALA A 103 16.00 -2.85 -3.84
C ALA A 103 17.10 -3.30 -2.85
N LYS A 104 16.72 -3.92 -1.73
CA LYS A 104 17.65 -4.50 -0.76
C LYS A 104 17.59 -6.04 -0.84
N PRO A 105 18.75 -6.72 -0.87
CA PRO A 105 18.81 -8.18 -0.90
C PRO A 105 18.40 -8.82 0.44
#